data_AF-A0A832WY56-F1
#
_entry.id   AF-A0A832WY56-F1
#
_cell.length_a   1.000
_cell.length_b   1.000
_cell.length_c   1.000
_cell.angle_alpha   90.00
_cell.angle_beta   90.00
_cell.angle_gamma   90.00
#
_symmetry.space_group_name_H-M   'P 1'
#
loop_
_entity.id
_entity.type
_entity.pdbx_description
1 polymer ?
#
loop_
_entity_poly.entity_id
_entity_poly.type
_entity_poly.pdbx_seq_one_letter_code
_entity_poly.pdbx_strand_id
1 'polypeptide(L)'
;DGRTPRLEKVESLLSSLRHEEQHIYFGTFPSEVRPEWVTREAIDLITTYCSNTRLHFGAQSGSDRVLSSLHRGHTVQDVISAVELCLDAGLTPVVDFIVGIPGEEEDDQRMTARLVEWISRRGRVHLHRFIPLPGTPMEKTAPQPLLPEVERLLGALALRGRVTGSWGDPTRRFF
;
A
#
# COMPACT_ATOMS: atom_id res chain seq x y z
N ASP A 1 -21.82 -6.26 5.63
CA ASP A 1 -21.83 -5.52 4.34
C ASP A 1 -20.71 -5.96 3.39
N GLY A 2 -19.73 -6.76 3.86
CA GLY A 2 -18.56 -7.15 3.05
C GLY A 2 -17.53 -6.03 2.89
N ARG A 3 -17.70 -4.91 3.61
CA ARG A 3 -16.86 -3.70 3.50
C ARG A 3 -16.26 -3.28 4.83
N THR A 4 -17.03 -3.41 5.90
CA THR A 4 -16.64 -3.06 7.27
C THR A 4 -16.22 -4.32 8.01
N PRO A 5 -14.99 -4.40 8.54
CA PRO A 5 -14.54 -5.55 9.31
C PRO A 5 -15.30 -5.63 10.63
N ARG A 6 -15.59 -6.86 11.04
CA ARG A 6 -16.13 -7.18 12.37
C ARG A 6 -14.99 -7.77 13.19
N LEU A 7 -14.30 -6.92 13.96
CA LEU A 7 -13.08 -7.29 14.67
C LEU A 7 -13.30 -8.43 15.67
N GLU A 8 -14.49 -8.52 16.27
CA GLU A 8 -14.88 -9.63 17.14
C GLU A 8 -14.90 -10.98 16.40
N LYS A 9 -15.23 -10.98 15.10
CA LYS A 9 -15.17 -12.19 14.27
C LYS A 9 -13.73 -12.51 13.86
N VAL A 10 -12.91 -11.49 13.63
CA VAL A 10 -11.49 -11.66 13.33
C VAL A 10 -10.78 -12.26 14.54
N GLU A 11 -11.04 -11.74 15.74
CA GLU A 11 -10.54 -12.29 17.00
C GLU A 11 -10.99 -13.74 17.21
N SER A 12 -12.28 -14.02 17.04
CA SER A 12 -12.80 -15.40 17.16
C SER A 12 -12.12 -16.36 16.18
N LEU A 13 -11.80 -15.92 14.97
CA LEU A 13 -11.08 -16.73 13.98
C LEU A 13 -9.62 -16.92 14.40
N LEU A 14 -8.90 -15.83 14.73
CA LEU A 14 -7.49 -15.87 15.07
C LEU A 14 -7.24 -16.69 16.34
N SER A 15 -8.10 -16.55 17.34
CA SER A 15 -8.03 -17.34 18.57
C SER A 15 -8.31 -18.82 18.33
N SER A 16 -9.25 -19.18 17.47
CA SER A 16 -9.56 -20.59 17.15
C SER A 16 -8.47 -21.29 16.35
N LEU A 17 -7.64 -20.53 15.63
CA LEU A 17 -6.52 -21.05 14.84
C LEU A 17 -5.22 -21.16 15.67
N ARG A 18 -5.18 -20.58 16.87
CA ARG A 18 -3.95 -20.53 17.67
C ARG A 18 -3.68 -21.87 18.34
N HIS A 19 -2.64 -22.55 17.87
CA HIS A 19 -2.09 -23.77 18.46
C HIS A 19 -0.57 -23.64 18.63
N GLU A 20 0.03 -24.40 19.55
CA GLU A 20 1.43 -24.21 20.00
C GLU A 20 2.47 -24.23 18.87
N GLU A 21 2.22 -24.95 17.78
CA GLU A 21 3.15 -25.07 16.65
C GLU A 21 2.76 -24.27 15.39
N GLN A 22 1.68 -23.48 15.43
CA GLN A 22 1.21 -22.74 14.26
C GLN A 22 1.58 -21.26 14.32
N HIS A 23 2.17 -20.78 13.23
CA HIS A 23 2.41 -19.36 12.98
C HIS A 23 1.35 -18.82 12.04
N ILE A 24 0.53 -17.90 12.55
CA ILE A 24 -0.47 -17.19 11.75
C ILE A 24 0.19 -15.93 11.22
N TYR A 25 0.02 -15.67 9.93
CA TYR A 25 0.41 -14.42 9.30
C TYR A 25 -0.83 -13.77 8.68
N PHE A 26 -1.07 -12.51 9.00
CA PHE A 26 -2.28 -11.79 8.59
C PHE A 26 -1.91 -10.47 7.92
N GLY A 27 -2.48 -10.16 6.75
CA GLY A 27 -2.13 -8.92 6.04
C GLY A 27 -0.65 -8.86 5.64
N THR A 28 -0.06 -10.02 5.34
CA THR A 28 1.26 -10.13 4.71
C THR A 28 1.10 -10.68 3.31
N PHE A 29 1.85 -10.16 2.33
CA PHE A 29 1.76 -10.57 0.94
C PHE A 29 1.68 -12.11 0.78
N PRO A 30 0.70 -12.64 0.02
CA PRO A 30 -0.20 -11.93 -0.90
C PRO A 30 -1.49 -11.37 -0.26
N SER A 31 -1.62 -11.38 1.06
CA SER A 31 -2.72 -10.75 1.78
C SER A 31 -2.36 -9.31 2.16
N GLU A 32 -3.26 -8.38 1.88
CA GLU A 32 -3.12 -6.96 2.24
C GLU A 32 -4.37 -6.50 2.98
N VAL A 33 -4.19 -5.49 3.84
CA VAL A 33 -5.30 -4.82 4.54
C VAL A 33 -5.57 -3.45 3.93
N ARG A 34 -6.76 -2.90 4.22
CA ARG A 34 -7.06 -1.51 3.84
C ARG A 34 -6.58 -0.57 4.96
N PRO A 35 -5.93 0.56 4.64
CA PRO A 35 -5.29 1.43 5.63
C PRO A 35 -6.25 2.01 6.68
N GLU A 36 -7.49 2.35 6.31
CA GLU A 36 -8.54 2.85 7.22
C GLU A 36 -8.98 1.81 8.27
N TRP A 37 -8.66 0.53 8.05
CA TRP A 37 -8.92 -0.55 9.01
C TRP A 37 -7.70 -0.95 9.82
N VAL A 38 -6.56 -0.27 9.62
CA VAL A 38 -5.40 -0.37 10.51
C VAL A 38 -5.66 0.53 11.71
N THR A 39 -6.50 0.05 12.63
CA THR A 39 -6.78 0.70 13.91
C THR A 39 -5.89 0.11 15.00
N ARG A 40 -5.81 0.79 16.15
CA ARG A 40 -5.11 0.25 17.33
C ARG A 40 -5.65 -1.13 17.73
N GLU A 41 -6.97 -1.26 17.79
CA GLU A 41 -7.65 -2.53 18.10
C GLU A 41 -7.29 -3.64 17.09
N ALA A 42 -7.27 -3.34 15.79
CA ALA A 42 -6.88 -4.30 14.77
C ALA A 42 -5.40 -4.72 14.89
N ILE A 43 -4.50 -3.78 15.20
CA ILE A 43 -3.10 -4.07 15.44
C ILE A 43 -2.92 -4.93 16.69
N ASP A 44 -3.64 -4.63 17.78
CA ASP A 44 -3.56 -5.39 19.03
C ASP A 44 -3.93 -6.86 18.79
N LEU A 45 -4.96 -7.12 17.97
CA LEU A 45 -5.30 -8.48 17.53
C LEU A 45 -4.15 -9.14 16.76
N ILE A 46 -3.55 -8.43 15.81
CA ILE A 46 -2.44 -8.95 15.00
C ILE A 46 -1.23 -9.27 15.90
N THR A 47 -0.84 -8.38 16.81
CA THR A 47 0.31 -8.58 17.69
C THR A 47 0.06 -9.64 18.76
N THR A 48 -1.21 -9.89 19.12
CA THR A 48 -1.59 -10.91 20.12
C THR A 48 -1.64 -12.31 19.52
N TYR A 49 -2.21 -12.44 18.32
CA TYR A 49 -2.53 -13.76 17.74
C TYR A 49 -1.65 -14.16 16.56
N CYS A 50 -0.92 -13.24 15.94
CA CYS A 50 -0.13 -13.50 14.74
C CYS A 50 1.38 -13.33 14.97
N SER A 51 2.18 -14.00 14.14
CA SER A 51 3.65 -13.90 14.12
C SER A 51 4.14 -12.80 13.18
N ASN A 52 3.35 -11.76 12.98
CA ASN A 52 3.65 -10.68 12.04
C ASN A 52 4.88 -9.89 12.46
N THR A 53 5.78 -9.64 11.51
CA THR A 53 6.86 -8.64 11.62
C THR A 53 6.63 -7.42 10.74
N ARG A 54 5.66 -7.54 9.83
CA ARG A 54 5.31 -6.55 8.82
C ARG A 54 3.82 -6.57 8.58
N LEU A 55 3.29 -5.45 8.10
CA LEU A 55 1.90 -5.33 7.67
C LEU A 55 1.87 -4.66 6.30
N HIS A 56 1.14 -5.26 5.36
CA HIS A 56 1.02 -4.79 3.99
C HIS A 56 -0.34 -4.11 3.78
N PHE A 57 -0.32 -2.92 3.18
CA PHE A 57 -1.54 -2.21 2.82
C PHE A 57 -1.33 -1.30 1.61
N GLY A 58 -2.35 -1.26 0.74
CA GLY A 58 -2.28 -0.48 -0.50
C GLY A 58 -2.74 0.96 -0.31
N ALA A 59 -1.79 1.90 -0.35
CA ALA A 59 -2.07 3.34 -0.39
C ALA A 59 -2.61 3.76 -1.75
N GLN A 60 -2.13 3.14 -2.84
CA GLN A 60 -2.47 3.41 -4.24
C GLN A 60 -1.95 4.76 -4.76
N SER A 61 -2.34 5.87 -4.15
CA SER A 61 -1.93 7.23 -4.53
C SER A 61 -1.72 8.11 -3.30
N GLY A 62 -0.89 9.15 -3.42
CA GLY A 62 -0.76 10.19 -2.41
C GLY A 62 -1.70 11.38 -2.62
N SER A 63 -2.71 11.27 -3.50
CA SER A 63 -3.71 12.31 -3.74
C SER A 63 -5.13 11.81 -3.45
N ASP A 64 -5.82 12.47 -2.52
CA ASP A 64 -7.23 12.15 -2.20
C ASP A 64 -8.17 12.31 -3.40
N ARG A 65 -7.83 13.20 -4.35
CA ARG A 65 -8.58 13.37 -5.61
C ARG A 65 -8.51 12.10 -6.47
N VAL A 66 -7.31 11.54 -6.60
CA VAL A 66 -7.08 10.29 -7.34
C VAL A 66 -7.65 9.09 -6.59
N LEU A 67 -7.52 9.04 -5.26
CA LEU A 67 -8.16 7.99 -4.45
C LEU A 67 -9.67 7.98 -4.63
N SER A 68 -10.29 9.17 -4.65
CA SER A 68 -11.73 9.34 -4.89
C SER A 68 -12.13 8.88 -6.29
N SER A 69 -11.35 9.21 -7.34
CA SER A 69 -11.67 8.78 -8.72
C SER A 69 -11.55 7.25 -8.89
N LEU A 70 -10.67 6.62 -8.12
CA LEU A 70 -10.52 5.16 -8.04
C LEU A 70 -11.54 4.50 -7.10
N HIS A 71 -12.49 5.25 -6.54
CA HIS A 71 -13.49 4.77 -5.59
C HIS A 71 -12.88 4.08 -4.36
N ARG A 72 -11.73 4.58 -3.88
CA ARG A 72 -11.13 4.14 -2.62
C ARG A 72 -11.89 4.76 -1.45
N GLY A 73 -12.05 3.97 -0.39
CA GLY A 73 -12.77 4.38 0.83
C GLY A 73 -11.87 5.00 1.90
N HIS A 74 -10.58 5.19 1.58
CA HIS A 74 -9.56 5.74 2.47
C HIS A 74 -8.96 7.01 1.89
N THR A 75 -8.40 7.82 2.78
CA THR A 75 -7.66 9.05 2.51
C THR A 75 -6.15 8.83 2.65
N VAL A 76 -5.38 9.81 2.23
CA VAL A 76 -3.94 9.88 2.50
C VAL A 76 -3.67 9.91 4.01
N GLN A 77 -4.53 10.55 4.80
CA GLN A 77 -4.37 10.60 6.25
C GLN A 77 -4.54 9.23 6.90
N ASP A 78 -5.43 8.39 6.38
CA ASP A 78 -5.59 7.01 6.85
C ASP A 78 -4.32 6.19 6.59
N VAL A 79 -3.68 6.37 5.44
CA VAL A 79 -2.39 5.73 5.11
C VAL A 79 -1.30 6.17 6.08
N ILE A 80 -1.19 7.48 6.35
CA ILE A 80 -0.20 8.01 7.29
C ILE A 80 -0.43 7.43 8.69
N SER A 81 -1.68 7.42 9.14
CA SER A 81 -2.06 6.88 10.46
C SER A 81 -1.76 5.38 10.56
N ALA A 82 -2.04 4.61 9.51
CA ALA A 82 -1.71 3.19 9.43
C ALA A 82 -0.19 2.93 9.53
N VAL A 83 0.62 3.75 8.85
CA VAL A 83 2.09 3.68 8.93
C VAL A 83 2.56 3.94 10.36
N GLU A 84 2.08 5.00 11.00
CA GLU A 84 2.46 5.36 12.36
C GLU A 84 2.06 4.29 13.37
N LEU A 85 0.83 3.77 13.29
CA LEU A 85 0.34 2.70 14.15
C LEU A 85 1.15 1.40 14.00
N CYS A 86 1.58 1.05 12.78
CA CYS A 86 2.47 -0.09 12.59
C CYS A 86 3.80 0.10 13.32
N LEU A 87 4.41 1.29 13.17
CA LEU A 87 5.70 1.60 13.78
C LEU A 87 5.63 1.60 15.31
N ASP A 88 4.56 2.16 15.89
CA ASP A 88 4.30 2.16 17.33
C ASP A 88 4.20 0.74 17.90
N ALA A 89 3.67 -0.21 17.12
CA ALA A 89 3.55 -1.61 17.50
C ALA A 89 4.79 -2.47 17.14
N GLY A 90 5.86 -1.85 16.64
CA GLY A 90 7.08 -2.56 16.24
C GLY A 90 6.95 -3.37 14.94
N LEU A 91 5.91 -3.12 14.13
CA LEU A 91 5.70 -3.73 12.83
C LEU A 91 6.33 -2.86 11.73
N THR A 92 6.90 -3.50 10.71
CA THR A 92 7.36 -2.79 9.51
C THR A 92 6.18 -2.54 8.55
N PRO A 93 5.79 -1.29 8.27
CA PRO A 93 4.78 -1.02 7.26
C PRO A 93 5.35 -1.26 5.86
N VAL A 94 4.61 -1.99 5.03
CA VAL A 94 4.90 -2.24 3.62
C VAL A 94 3.75 -1.67 2.81
N VAL A 95 4.02 -0.65 2.00
CA VAL A 95 2.96 0.15 1.38
C VAL A 95 3.04 0.10 -0.13
N ASP A 96 1.93 -0.30 -0.74
CA ASP A 96 1.81 -0.44 -2.19
C ASP A 96 1.23 0.83 -2.83
N PHE A 97 1.85 1.28 -3.93
CA PHE A 97 1.40 2.42 -4.74
C PHE A 97 1.31 2.04 -6.22
N ILE A 98 0.45 2.75 -6.94
CA ILE A 98 0.34 2.69 -8.39
C ILE A 98 0.71 4.05 -8.95
N VAL A 99 1.64 4.08 -9.90
CA VAL A 99 2.05 5.29 -10.63
C VAL A 99 1.61 5.20 -12.09
N GLY A 100 1.34 6.34 -12.72
CA GLY A 100 0.82 6.37 -14.09
C GLY A 100 -0.69 6.22 -14.14
N ILE A 101 -1.43 6.58 -13.08
CA ILE A 101 -2.87 6.39 -13.00
C ILE A 101 -3.57 7.30 -14.03
N PRO A 102 -4.47 6.77 -14.88
CA PRO A 102 -5.25 7.58 -15.82
C PRO A 102 -5.96 8.74 -15.13
N GLY A 103 -5.63 9.97 -15.53
CA GLY A 103 -6.25 11.19 -15.02
C GLY A 103 -5.53 11.82 -13.83
N GLU A 104 -4.40 11.28 -13.38
CA GLU A 104 -3.51 11.99 -12.45
C GLU A 104 -2.93 13.24 -13.11
N GLU A 105 -2.94 14.36 -12.39
CA GLU A 105 -2.31 15.61 -12.80
C GLU A 105 -0.92 15.71 -12.19
N GLU A 106 -0.15 16.71 -12.61
CA GLU A 106 1.23 16.88 -12.15
C GLU A 106 1.35 16.95 -10.62
N ASP A 107 0.44 17.67 -9.98
CA ASP A 107 0.44 17.84 -8.53
C ASP A 107 0.08 16.53 -7.80
N ASP A 108 -0.77 15.68 -8.37
CA ASP A 108 -1.06 14.36 -7.77
C ASP A 108 0.15 13.44 -7.83
N GLN A 109 0.92 13.49 -8.93
CA GLN A 109 2.17 12.75 -9.02
C GLN A 109 3.18 13.25 -8.00
N ARG A 110 3.29 14.57 -7.82
CA ARG A 110 4.17 15.18 -6.80
C ARG A 110 3.75 14.81 -5.38
N MET A 111 2.45 14.82 -5.08
CA MET A 111 1.92 14.40 -3.78
C MET A 111 2.21 12.91 -3.51
N THR A 112 1.99 12.05 -4.50
CA THR A 112 2.34 10.62 -4.44
C THR A 112 3.83 10.43 -4.18
N ALA A 113 4.70 11.15 -4.91
CA ALA A 113 6.13 11.03 -4.76
C ALA A 113 6.62 11.50 -3.38
N ARG A 114 6.04 12.59 -2.83
CA ARG A 114 6.33 13.05 -1.45
C ARG A 114 5.93 12.03 -0.41
N LEU A 115 4.76 11.42 -0.55
CA LEU A 115 4.30 10.39 0.38
C LEU A 115 5.19 9.15 0.31
N VAL A 116 5.52 8.68 -0.89
CA VAL A 116 6.48 7.58 -1.10
C VAL A 116 7.82 7.88 -0.44
N GLU A 117 8.38 9.08 -0.65
CA GLU A 117 9.63 9.48 0.00
C GLU A 117 9.52 9.43 1.53
N TRP A 118 8.43 9.96 2.09
CA TRP A 118 8.18 9.97 3.54
C TRP A 118 8.07 8.54 4.11
N ILE A 119 7.32 7.64 3.47
CA ILE A 119 7.15 6.25 3.91
C ILE A 119 8.46 5.47 3.76
N SER A 120 9.19 5.67 2.65
CA SER A 120 10.44 4.95 2.35
C SER A 120 11.56 5.17 3.38
N ARG A 121 11.44 6.19 4.23
CA ARG A 121 12.36 6.49 5.34
C ARG A 121 12.01 5.75 6.63
N ARG A 122 10.82 5.15 6.70
CA ARG A 122 10.22 4.56 7.91
C ARG A 122 9.82 3.09 7.73
N GLY A 123 9.52 2.69 6.51
CA GLY A 123 9.13 1.33 6.16
C GLY A 123 9.57 0.94 4.76
N ARG A 124 8.79 0.09 4.11
CA ARG A 124 9.01 -0.35 2.73
C ARG A 124 7.93 0.19 1.82
N VAL A 125 8.32 0.52 0.60
CA VAL A 125 7.39 0.90 -0.46
C VAL A 125 7.57 -0.06 -1.63
N HIS A 126 6.45 -0.50 -2.18
CA HIS A 126 6.41 -1.28 -3.40
C HIS A 126 5.56 -0.53 -4.43
N LEU A 127 6.12 -0.33 -5.62
CA LEU A 127 5.50 0.45 -6.68
C LEU A 127 5.09 -0.45 -7.83
N HIS A 128 3.92 -0.18 -8.37
CA HIS A 128 3.41 -0.74 -9.60
C HIS A 128 3.21 0.36 -10.63
N ARG A 129 3.52 0.08 -11.90
CA ARG A 129 2.99 0.88 -12.99
C ARG A 129 1.52 0.51 -13.21
N PHE A 130 0.68 1.50 -13.46
CA PHE A 130 -0.69 1.24 -13.88
C PHE A 130 -0.70 0.39 -15.15
N ILE A 131 -1.47 -0.70 -15.12
CA ILE A 131 -1.72 -1.56 -16.26
C ILE A 131 -3.24 -1.64 -16.43
N PRO A 132 -3.78 -1.29 -17.61
CA PRO A 132 -5.20 -1.47 -17.87
C PRO A 132 -5.50 -2.96 -17.96
N LEU A 133 -6.22 -3.49 -16.96
CA LEU A 133 -6.56 -4.91 -16.90
C LEU A 133 -7.89 -5.18 -17.64
N PRO A 134 -7.98 -6.26 -18.45
CA PRO A 134 -9.22 -6.66 -19.11
C PRO A 134 -10.38 -6.85 -18.13
N GLY A 135 -11.57 -6.38 -18.49
CA GLY A 135 -12.79 -6.47 -17.69
C GLY A 135 -12.89 -5.44 -16.56
N THR A 136 -11.88 -4.58 -16.37
CA THR A 136 -11.97 -3.48 -15.40
C THR A 136 -12.61 -2.24 -16.02
N PRO A 137 -13.21 -1.34 -15.21
CA PRO A 137 -13.69 -0.05 -15.72
C PRO A 137 -12.61 0.77 -16.44
N MET A 138 -11.34 0.48 -16.19
CA MET A 138 -10.19 1.18 -16.76
C MET A 138 -9.52 0.42 -17.92
N GLU A 139 -10.11 -0.67 -18.43
CA GLU A 139 -9.54 -1.49 -19.52
C GLU A 139 -9.11 -0.67 -20.74
N LYS A 140 -9.90 0.35 -21.12
CA LYS A 140 -9.66 1.17 -22.32
C LYS A 140 -8.86 2.44 -22.05
N THR A 141 -8.25 2.55 -20.88
CA THR A 141 -7.46 3.73 -20.49
C THR A 141 -5.98 3.51 -20.76
N ALA A 142 -5.24 4.60 -20.96
CA ALA A 142 -3.79 4.57 -21.09
C ALA A 142 -3.13 5.04 -19.79
N PRO A 143 -2.00 4.42 -19.37
CA PRO A 143 -1.23 4.92 -18.25
C PRO A 143 -0.75 6.36 -18.52
N GLN A 144 -0.80 7.22 -17.50
CA GLN A 144 -0.21 8.55 -17.60
C GLN A 144 1.33 8.48 -17.64
N PRO A 145 1.99 9.35 -18.41
CA PRO A 145 3.43 9.54 -18.31
C PRO A 145 3.80 10.09 -16.94
N LEU A 146 4.92 9.62 -16.41
CA LEU A 146 5.46 10.17 -15.17
C LEU A 146 6.24 11.44 -15.46
N LEU A 147 6.12 12.42 -14.57
CA LEU A 147 6.97 13.60 -14.60
C LEU A 147 8.44 13.20 -14.46
N PRO A 148 9.37 13.82 -15.21
CA PRO A 148 10.79 13.50 -15.12
C PRO A 148 11.36 13.64 -13.70
N GLU A 149 10.91 14.63 -12.94
CA GLU A 149 11.30 14.81 -11.54
C GLU A 149 10.83 13.66 -10.62
N VAL A 150 9.63 13.13 -10.86
CA VAL A 150 9.04 12.02 -10.12
C VAL A 150 9.76 10.73 -10.47
N GLU A 151 9.94 10.43 -11.77
CA GLU A 151 10.71 9.27 -12.23
C GLU A 151 12.12 9.25 -11.63
N ARG A 152 12.80 10.40 -11.63
CA ARG A 152 14.14 10.55 -11.03
C ARG A 152 14.14 10.30 -9.52
N LEU A 153 13.17 10.84 -8.78
CA LEU A 153 13.06 10.63 -7.33
C LEU A 153 12.83 9.14 -7.00
N LEU A 154 11.83 8.53 -7.66
CA LEU A 154 11.51 7.12 -7.45
C LEU A 154 12.68 6.21 -7.84
N GLY A 155 13.40 6.56 -8.92
CA GLY A 155 14.60 5.86 -9.36
C GLY A 155 15.74 5.94 -8.34
N ALA A 156 15.98 7.13 -7.78
CA ALA A 156 16.98 7.32 -6.73
C ALA A 156 16.62 6.54 -5.45
N LEU A 157 15.35 6.47 -5.08
CA LEU A 157 14.89 5.67 -3.94
C LEU A 157 15.03 4.16 -4.20
N ALA A 158 14.76 3.72 -5.43
CA ALA A 158 14.93 2.32 -5.84
C ALA A 158 16.39 1.89 -5.82
N LEU A 159 17.32 2.71 -6.35
CA LEU A 159 18.76 2.45 -6.30
C LEU A 159 19.30 2.33 -4.87
N ARG A 160 18.67 3.01 -3.91
CA ARG A 160 19.00 2.93 -2.47
C ARG A 160 18.31 1.74 -1.77
N GLY A 161 17.58 0.90 -2.50
CA GLY A 161 16.83 -0.24 -1.94
C GLY A 161 15.67 0.15 -1.03
N ARG A 162 15.20 1.41 -1.10
CA ARG A 162 14.08 1.91 -0.28
C ARG A 162 12.72 1.68 -0.91
N VAL A 163 12.70 1.56 -2.24
CA VAL A 163 11.53 1.30 -3.04
C VAL A 163 11.81 0.07 -3.92
N THR A 164 10.81 -0.77 -4.10
CA THR A 164 10.88 -1.95 -4.98
C THR A 164 9.70 -1.97 -5.96
N GLY A 165 9.65 -2.96 -6.85
CA GLY A 165 8.51 -3.21 -7.73
C GLY A 165 8.75 -2.82 -9.19
N SER A 166 7.70 -3.00 -9.99
CA SER A 166 7.73 -2.88 -11.44
C SER A 166 6.97 -1.62 -11.88
N TRP A 167 7.67 -0.49 -11.86
CA TRP A 167 7.06 0.83 -12.06
C TRP A 167 7.69 1.70 -13.16
N GLY A 168 8.92 1.35 -13.57
CA GLY A 168 9.60 2.00 -14.69
C GLY A 168 8.93 1.73 -16.04
N ASP A 169 9.38 2.43 -17.07
CA ASP A 169 8.92 2.21 -18.45
C ASP A 169 9.22 0.76 -18.90
N PRO A 170 8.20 -0.07 -19.17
CA PRO A 170 8.40 -1.47 -19.55
C PRO A 170 9.10 -1.62 -20.92
N THR A 171 9.15 -0.57 -21.73
CA THR A 171 9.88 -0.53 -23.00
C THR A 171 11.37 -0.26 -22.82
N ARG A 172 11.78 0.34 -21.69
CA ARG A 172 13.18 0.56 -21.32
C ARG A 172 13.72 -0.71 -20.65
N ARG A 173 14.13 -1.68 -21.46
CA ARG A 173 14.91 -2.83 -20.98
C ARG A 173 16.38 -2.42 -20.86
N PHE A 174 16.93 -2.49 -19.65
CA PHE A 174 18.38 -2.53 -19.47
C PHE A 174 18.84 -3.92 -19.92
N PHE A 175 19.55 -3.98 -21.03
CA PHE A 175 20.23 -5.20 -21.51
C PHE A 175 21.48 -5.47 -20.68
#